data_AF-A0AAV3F5I5-F1
#
_entry.id   AF-A0AAV3F5I5-F1
#
_cell.length_a   1.000
_cell.length_b   1.000
_cell.length_c   1.000
_cell.angle_alpha   90.00
_cell.angle_beta   90.00
_cell.angle_gamma   90.00
#
_symmetry.space_group_name_H-M   'P 1'
#
loop_
_entity.id
_entity.type
_entity.pdbx_description
1 polymer ?
#
loop_
_entity_poly.entity_id
_entity_poly.type
_entity_poly.pdbx_seq_one_letter_code
_entity_poly.pdbx_strand_id
1 'polypeptide(L)' 'MAKRKYTRGNETPKAYKCTKKNCGWEGDQSEWVEVPRPAEPYMRDLTCPKCGNNEFRGLL' A
#
# COMPACT_ATOMS: atom_id res chain seq x y z
N MET A 1 10.35 19.42 -16.76
CA MET A 1 10.59 17.97 -16.59
C MET A 1 9.40 17.38 -15.84
N ALA A 2 8.66 16.44 -16.42
CA ALA A 2 7.53 15.81 -15.73
C ALA A 2 8.07 14.90 -14.61
N LYS A 3 7.99 15.34 -13.36
CA LYS A 3 8.30 14.49 -12.20
C LYS A 3 7.34 13.30 -12.24
N ARG A 4 7.89 12.09 -12.33
CA ARG A 4 7.10 10.85 -12.25
C ARG A 4 6.50 10.76 -10.84
N LYS A 5 5.20 10.50 -10.74
CA LYS A 5 4.49 10.35 -9.45
C LYS A 5 4.60 8.94 -8.86
N TYR A 6 5.03 7.94 -9.63
CA TYR A 6 5.00 6.52 -9.26
C TYR A 6 6.32 5.84 -9.58
N THR A 7 6.70 4.86 -8.76
CA THR A 7 7.89 4.03 -9.00
C THR A 7 7.74 3.13 -10.22
N ARG A 8 8.83 2.92 -10.95
CA ARG A 8 8.93 1.80 -11.90
C ARG A 8 9.32 0.51 -11.16
N GLY A 9 9.14 -0.64 -11.80
CA GLY A 9 9.29 -1.97 -11.21
C GLY A 9 10.62 -2.31 -10.52
N ASN A 10 11.65 -1.45 -10.63
CA ASN A 10 12.95 -1.60 -9.95
C ASN A 10 13.32 -0.42 -9.03
N GLU A 11 12.41 0.55 -8.81
CA GLU A 11 12.64 1.67 -7.90
C GLU A 11 11.99 1.37 -6.54
N THR A 12 12.76 1.52 -5.45
CA THR A 12 12.22 1.40 -4.09
C THR A 12 11.22 2.53 -3.85
N PRO A 13 9.94 2.23 -3.64
CA PRO A 13 8.94 3.25 -3.33
C PRO A 13 9.24 3.91 -2.00
N LYS A 14 9.20 5.24 -1.98
CA LYS A 14 9.33 6.04 -0.76
C LYS A 14 8.02 6.16 0.00
N ALA A 15 6.90 5.93 -0.70
CA ALA A 15 5.58 5.93 -0.12
C ALA A 15 4.67 5.03 -0.96
N TYR A 16 3.51 4.70 -0.42
CA TYR A 16 2.52 3.83 -1.02
C TYR A 16 1.17 4.54 -1.01
N LYS A 17 0.47 4.45 -2.14
CA LYS A 17 -0.90 4.91 -2.30
C LYS A 17 -1.86 3.74 -2.34
N CYS A 18 -2.89 3.75 -1.49
CA CYS A 18 -3.98 2.79 -1.59
C CYS A 18 -4.71 2.92 -2.95
N THR A 19 -4.86 1.82 -3.68
CA THR A 19 -5.50 1.83 -5.02
C THR A 19 -7.01 1.99 -4.97
N LYS A 20 -7.64 1.74 -3.81
CA LYS A 20 -9.08 1.94 -3.60
C LYS A 20 -9.48 3.39 -3.85
N LYS A 21 -10.27 3.62 -4.91
CA LYS A 21 -10.64 4.95 -5.44
C LYS A 21 -11.15 5.95 -4.38
N ASN A 22 -11.87 5.47 -3.37
CA ASN A 22 -12.47 6.33 -2.33
C ASN A 22 -11.62 6.44 -1.06
N CYS A 23 -10.46 5.78 -0.97
CA CYS A 23 -9.62 5.85 0.22
C CYS A 23 -8.64 7.02 0.16
N GLY A 24 -7.89 7.12 -0.95
CA GLY A 24 -6.88 8.17 -1.13
C GLY A 24 -5.76 8.17 -0.08
N TRP A 25 -5.59 7.08 0.68
CA TRP A 25 -4.50 6.97 1.65
C TRP A 25 -3.15 6.92 0.94
N GLU A 26 -2.20 7.73 1.42
CA GLU A 26 -0.83 7.84 0.94
C GLU A 26 0.09 7.90 2.17
N GLY A 27 1.00 6.94 2.32
CA GLY A 27 1.85 6.81 3.50
C GLY A 27 2.94 5.76 3.33
N ASP A 28 3.74 5.53 4.36
CA ASP A 28 4.86 4.56 4.29
C ASP A 28 4.38 3.12 4.54
N GLN A 29 5.20 2.12 4.20
CA GLN A 29 4.87 0.72 4.47
C GLN A 29 4.78 0.44 5.97
N SER A 30 5.49 1.21 6.81
CA SER A 30 5.44 1.10 8.27
C SER A 30 4.08 1.44 8.88
N GLU A 31 3.22 2.16 8.14
CA GLU A 31 1.89 2.56 8.59
C GLU A 31 0.79 1.54 8.21
N TRP A 32 1.18 0.42 7.60
CA TRP A 32 0.24 -0.62 7.21
C TRP A 32 -0.28 -1.39 8.42
N VAL A 33 -1.56 -1.80 8.35
CA VAL A 33 -2.21 -2.57 9.41
C VAL A 33 -2.15 -4.04 9.04
N GLU A 34 -1.56 -4.84 9.92
CA GLU A 34 -1.56 -6.29 9.80
C GLU A 34 -2.93 -6.86 10.21
N VAL A 35 -3.56 -7.58 9.29
CA VAL A 35 -4.80 -8.33 9.57
C VAL A 35 -4.59 -9.82 9.32
N PRO A 36 -5.17 -10.69 10.15
CA PRO A 36 -5.06 -12.14 9.94
C PRO A 36 -5.81 -12.56 8.67
N ARG A 37 -5.21 -13.46 7.87
CA ARG A 37 -5.92 -14.08 6.74
C ARG A 37 -6.92 -15.11 7.25
N PRO A 38 -8.21 -15.04 6.86
CA PRO A 38 -9.20 -16.03 7.29
C PRO A 38 -8.91 -17.43 6.73
N ALA A 39 -8.30 -17.53 5.55
CA ALA A 39 -7.93 -18.81 4.94
C ALA A 39 -6.60 -19.39 5.47
N GLU A 40 -5.71 -18.54 5.99
CA GLU A 40 -4.37 -18.92 6.44
C GLU A 40 -4.06 -18.20 7.76
N PRO A 41 -4.47 -18.75 8.92
CA PRO A 41 -4.41 -18.05 10.21
C PRO A 41 -2.98 -17.76 10.71
N TYR A 42 -1.97 -18.39 10.11
CA TYR A 42 -0.55 -18.13 10.36
C TYR A 42 0.02 -17.00 9.49
N MET A 43 -0.72 -16.53 8.49
CA MET A 43 -0.33 -15.41 7.64
C MET A 43 -1.07 -14.13 8.02
N ARG A 44 -0.37 -13.02 7.89
CA ARG A 44 -0.92 -11.67 8.06
C ARG A 44 -0.83 -10.94 6.73
N ASP A 45 -1.93 -10.36 6.30
CA ASP A 45 -1.93 -9.42 5.19
C ASP A 45 -1.69 -8.02 5.72
N LEU A 46 -0.91 -7.25 4.96
CA LEU A 46 -0.75 -5.84 5.20
C LEU A 46 -1.85 -5.09 4.45
N THR A 47 -2.61 -4.30 5.19
CA THR A 47 -3.78 -3.59 4.67
C THR A 47 -3.73 -2.11 4.99
N CYS A 48 -4.45 -1.34 4.19
CA CYS A 48 -4.51 0.09 4.30
C CYS A 48 -5.23 0.47 5.60
N PRO A 49 -4.62 1.28 6.48
CA PRO A 49 -5.21 1.64 7.78
C PRO A 49 -6.57 2.35 7.66
N LYS A 50 -6.82 3.02 6.53
CA LYS A 50 -8.07 3.75 6.31
C LYS A 50 -9.24 2.91 5.82
N CYS A 51 -8.99 1.83 5.07
CA CYS A 51 -10.07 1.18 4.32
C CYS A 51 -9.95 -0.34 4.19
N GLY A 52 -8.93 -0.95 4.82
CA GLY A 52 -8.69 -2.39 4.83
C GLY A 52 -8.28 -2.98 3.47
N ASN A 53 -7.95 -2.15 2.48
CA ASN A 53 -7.51 -2.63 1.16
C ASN A 53 -6.07 -3.15 1.22
N ASN A 54 -5.77 -4.26 0.57
CA ASN A 54 -4.42 -4.83 0.49
C ASN A 54 -3.68 -4.47 -0.82
N GLU A 55 -4.31 -3.73 -1.73
CA GLU A 55 -3.67 -3.26 -2.96
C GLU A 55 -3.15 -1.83 -2.82
N PHE A 56 -1.87 -1.65 -3.18
CA PHE A 56 -1.16 -0.39 -3.08
C PHE A 56 -0.33 -0.11 -4.34
N ARG A 57 -0.03 1.17 -4.57
CA ARG A 57 0.78 1.65 -5.68
C ARG A 57 1.96 2.45 -5.13
N GLY A 58 3.18 2.05 -5.49
CA GLY A 58 4.39 2.75 -5.06
C GLY A 58 4.52 4.16 -5.64
N LEU A 59 4.91 5.10 -4.79
CA LEU A 59 5.19 6.51 -5.06
C LEU A 59 6.71 6.78 -4.94
N LEU A 60 7.21 7.70 -5.76
CA LEU A 60 8.62 8.14 -5.80
C LEU A 60 8.91 9.30 -4.83
#